data_AF-A0A1E1WMA9-F1
#
_entry.id   AF-A0A1E1WMA9-F1
#
_cell.length_a   1.000
_cell.length_b   1.000
_cell.length_c   1.000
_cell.angle_alpha   90.00
_cell.angle_beta   90.00
_cell.angle_gamma   90.00
#
_symmetry.space_group_name_H-M   'P 1'
#
loop_
_entity.id
_entity.type
_entity.pdbx_description
1 polymer ?
#
loop_
_entity_poly.entity_id
_entity_poly.type
_entity_poly.pdbx_seq_one_letter_code
_entity_poly.pdbx_strand_id
1 'polypeptide(L)'
;GPAMRALPAELRAPRSWPDYKPYALFVAIIDQLYTVMFKNVTATTVEQWPTKLAEYIRHNDEANAKAAEKIVTTLTEELLPCASLSEFCDAAGLLADLPDPDGALNALLQEQP
;
A
#
# COMPACT_ATOMS: atom_id res chain seq x y z
N GLY A 1 -13.02 17.77 16.29
CA GLY A 1 -13.58 16.84 15.29
C GLY A 1 -14.32 15.74 16.02
N PRO A 2 -15.24 15.00 15.37
CA PRO A 2 -15.89 13.89 16.07
C PRO A 2 -14.79 12.93 16.51
N ALA A 3 -14.78 12.58 17.79
CA ALA A 3 -13.87 11.57 18.32
C ALA A 3 -13.96 10.37 17.38
N MET A 4 -12.82 9.98 16.76
CA MET A 4 -12.75 8.68 16.11
C MET A 4 -13.36 7.70 17.12
N ARG A 5 -14.49 7.08 16.77
CA ARG A 5 -15.14 6.11 17.64
C ARG A 5 -14.06 5.12 18.03
N ALA A 6 -13.60 5.20 19.27
CA ALA A 6 -12.56 4.30 19.74
C ALA A 6 -13.09 2.89 19.48
N LEU A 7 -12.29 2.09 18.77
CA LEU A 7 -12.65 0.71 18.51
C LEU A 7 -12.99 0.04 19.85
N PRO A 8 -14.05 -0.78 19.90
CA PRO A 8 -14.33 -1.64 21.06
C PRO A 8 -13.05 -2.33 21.53
N ALA A 9 -12.90 -2.54 22.84
CA ALA A 9 -11.65 -3.07 23.41
C ALA A 9 -11.24 -4.40 22.76
N GLU A 10 -12.21 -5.25 22.41
CA GLU A 10 -11.98 -6.51 21.68
C GLU A 10 -11.38 -6.33 20.27
N LEU A 11 -11.55 -5.17 19.65
CA LEU A 11 -11.00 -4.84 18.34
C LEU A 11 -9.67 -4.08 18.42
N ARG A 12 -9.21 -3.70 19.63
CA ARG A 12 -7.91 -3.06 19.88
C ARG A 12 -6.79 -4.03 20.23
N ALA A 13 -7.12 -5.27 20.58
CA ALA A 13 -6.13 -6.29 20.87
C ALA A 13 -5.25 -6.56 19.62
N PRO A 14 -3.90 -6.53 19.74
CA PRO A 14 -3.01 -6.88 18.64
C PRO A 14 -3.28 -8.29 18.12
N ARG A 15 -3.39 -8.44 16.81
CA ARG A 15 -3.57 -9.73 16.13
C ARG A 15 -2.29 -10.19 15.46
N SER A 16 -2.32 -11.39 14.90
CA SER A 16 -1.18 -11.95 14.18
C SER A 16 -1.02 -11.29 12.81
N TRP A 17 0.20 -11.26 12.27
CA TRP A 17 0.46 -10.70 10.93
C TRP A 17 -0.49 -11.23 9.84
N PRO A 18 -0.81 -12.54 9.75
CA PRO A 18 -1.77 -13.05 8.77
C PRO A 18 -3.14 -12.37 8.79
N ASP A 19 -3.58 -11.85 9.94
CA ASP A 19 -4.86 -11.14 10.06
C ASP A 19 -4.80 -9.74 9.43
N TYR A 20 -3.61 -9.11 9.40
CA TYR A 20 -3.40 -7.78 8.84
C TYR A 20 -2.93 -7.79 7.39
N LYS A 21 -2.27 -8.88 6.96
CA LYS A 21 -1.66 -9.02 5.64
C LYS A 21 -2.58 -8.65 4.47
N PRO A 22 -3.86 -9.08 4.40
CA PRO A 22 -4.74 -8.71 3.28
C PRO A 22 -4.93 -7.20 3.12
N TYR A 23 -4.96 -6.46 4.24
CA TYR A 23 -5.10 -5.00 4.24
C TYR A 23 -3.81 -4.31 3.80
N ALA A 24 -2.65 -4.81 4.27
CA ALA A 24 -1.35 -4.32 3.83
C ALA A 24 -1.15 -4.53 2.31
N LEU A 25 -1.51 -5.72 1.81
CA LEU A 25 -1.46 -6.03 0.38
C LEU A 25 -2.37 -5.11 -0.44
N PHE A 26 -3.57 -4.81 0.04
CA PHE A 26 -4.49 -3.89 -0.64
C PHE A 26 -3.87 -2.50 -0.80
N VAL A 27 -3.26 -1.97 0.25
CA VAL A 27 -2.57 -0.67 0.21
C VAL A 27 -1.37 -0.72 -0.73
N ALA A 28 -0.56 -1.77 -0.67
CA ALA A 28 0.59 -1.93 -1.56
C ALA A 28 0.18 -2.02 -3.04
N ILE A 29 -0.91 -2.72 -3.37
CA ILE A 29 -1.40 -2.78 -4.76
C ILE A 29 -1.86 -1.40 -5.22
N ILE A 30 -2.54 -0.63 -4.37
CA ILE A 30 -2.92 0.75 -4.71
C ILE A 30 -1.66 1.57 -4.99
N ASP A 31 -0.66 1.51 -4.11
CA ASP A 31 0.61 2.22 -4.34
C ASP A 31 1.22 1.85 -5.69
N GLN A 32 1.33 0.54 -5.98
CA GLN A 32 1.86 0.03 -7.25
C GLN A 32 1.08 0.53 -8.48
N LEU A 33 -0.24 0.73 -8.38
CA LEU A 33 -1.00 1.36 -9.45
C LEU A 33 -0.51 2.79 -9.71
N TYR A 34 -0.25 3.59 -8.67
CA TYR A 34 0.27 4.94 -8.84
C TYR A 34 1.74 4.98 -9.24
N THR A 35 2.59 4.18 -8.61
CA THR A 35 4.06 4.25 -8.72
C THR A 35 4.63 3.43 -9.88
N VAL A 36 3.88 2.44 -10.38
CA VAL A 36 4.29 1.61 -11.52
C VAL A 36 3.39 1.83 -12.74
N MET A 37 2.08 1.65 -12.62
CA MET A 37 1.18 1.69 -13.78
C MET A 37 0.89 3.11 -14.28
N PHE A 38 0.59 4.02 -13.37
CA PHE A 38 0.15 5.38 -13.69
C PHE A 38 1.22 6.44 -13.40
N LYS A 39 2.47 6.02 -13.20
CA LYS A 39 3.59 6.90 -12.82
C LYS A 39 3.86 8.06 -13.79
N ASN A 40 3.43 7.91 -15.04
CA ASN A 40 3.60 8.92 -16.09
C ASN A 40 2.36 9.82 -16.26
N VAL A 41 1.30 9.64 -15.47
CA VAL A 41 0.11 10.48 -15.51
C VAL A 41 0.39 11.78 -14.79
N THR A 42 0.60 12.85 -15.56
CA THR A 42 0.80 14.20 -15.04
C THR A 42 -0.48 15.02 -15.15
N ALA A 43 -0.90 15.66 -14.05
CA ALA A 43 -2.01 16.60 -14.03
C ALA A 43 -1.61 17.88 -13.30
N THR A 44 -2.08 19.04 -13.78
CA THR A 44 -1.75 20.34 -13.18
C THR A 44 -2.59 20.61 -11.92
N THR A 45 -3.77 19.99 -11.84
CA THR A 45 -4.65 20.05 -10.66
C THR A 45 -5.19 18.66 -10.33
N VAL A 46 -5.64 18.48 -9.08
CA VAL A 46 -6.19 17.20 -8.60
C VAL A 46 -7.47 16.85 -9.35
N GLU A 47 -8.29 17.84 -9.69
CA GLU A 47 -9.55 17.66 -10.41
C GLU A 47 -9.35 17.15 -11.84
N GLN A 48 -8.21 17.46 -12.45
CA GLN A 48 -7.87 16.99 -13.80
C GLN A 48 -7.36 15.54 -13.82
N TRP A 49 -6.86 15.05 -12.69
CA TRP A 49 -6.18 13.76 -12.63
C TRP A 49 -7.07 12.58 -13.10
N PRO A 50 -8.36 12.45 -12.71
CA PRO A 50 -9.21 11.38 -13.19
C PRO A 50 -9.38 11.38 -14.72
N THR A 51 -9.54 12.56 -15.32
CA THR A 51 -9.64 12.71 -16.78
C THR A 51 -8.33 12.31 -17.46
N LYS A 52 -7.19 12.78 -16.94
CA LYS A 52 -5.86 12.46 -17.47
C LYS A 52 -5.51 10.99 -17.34
N LEU A 53 -5.86 10.36 -16.22
CA LEU A 53 -5.73 8.93 -16.03
C LEU A 53 -6.55 8.15 -17.07
N ALA A 54 -7.82 8.52 -17.27
CA ALA A 54 -8.68 7.84 -18.23
C ALA A 54 -8.16 8.02 -19.67
N GLU A 55 -7.61 9.18 -20.03
CA GLU A 55 -6.92 9.39 -21.31
C GLU A 55 -5.68 8.48 -21.42
N TYR A 56 -4.84 8.43 -20.38
CA TYR A 56 -3.64 7.60 -20.37
C TYR A 56 -3.97 6.12 -20.55
N ILE A 57 -4.97 5.59 -19.81
CA ILE A 57 -5.36 4.18 -19.90
C ILE A 57 -5.76 3.79 -21.33
N ARG A 58 -6.47 4.65 -22.06
CA ARG A 58 -6.96 4.36 -23.42
C ARG A 58 -5.88 4.35 -24.49
N HIS A 59 -4.77 5.05 -24.27
CA HIS A 59 -3.75 5.27 -25.31
C HIS A 59 -2.40 4.60 -25.02
N ASN A 60 -2.26 3.92 -23.88
CA ASN A 60 -0.99 3.33 -23.44
C ASN A 60 -1.17 1.83 -23.09
N ASP A 61 -1.90 1.09 -23.93
CA ASP A 61 -2.25 -0.32 -23.71
C ASP A 61 -1.03 -1.23 -23.47
N GLU A 62 0.00 -1.15 -24.32
CA GLU A 62 1.23 -1.94 -24.16
C GLU A 62 1.94 -1.62 -22.84
N ALA A 63 2.07 -0.34 -22.50
CA ALA A 63 2.71 0.10 -21.26
C ALA A 63 1.90 -0.35 -20.03
N ASN A 64 0.56 -0.29 -20.10
CA ASN A 64 -0.33 -0.74 -19.05
C ASN A 64 -0.27 -2.26 -18.86
N ALA A 65 -0.22 -3.03 -19.96
CA ALA A 65 -0.09 -4.49 -19.91
C ALA A 65 1.24 -4.89 -19.23
N LYS A 66 2.35 -4.28 -19.65
CA LYS A 66 3.66 -4.52 -19.03
C LYS A 66 3.71 -4.10 -17.56
N ALA A 67 3.06 -2.99 -17.20
CA ALA A 67 2.95 -2.58 -15.81
C ALA A 67 2.11 -3.57 -15.00
N ALA A 68 0.98 -4.06 -15.54
CA ALA A 68 0.14 -5.05 -14.88
C ALA A 68 0.91 -6.35 -14.61
N GLU A 69 1.68 -6.85 -15.59
CA GLU A 69 2.56 -8.01 -15.41
C GLU A 69 3.55 -7.78 -14.26
N LYS A 70 4.23 -6.62 -14.24
CA LYS A 70 5.16 -6.28 -13.15
C LYS A 70 4.47 -6.24 -11.78
N ILE A 71 3.27 -5.65 -11.69
CA ILE A 71 2.52 -5.59 -10.44
C ILE A 71 2.13 -6.99 -9.97
N VAL A 72 1.68 -7.85 -10.88
CA VAL A 72 1.34 -9.25 -10.55
C VAL A 72 2.58 -9.99 -10.06
N THR A 73 3.72 -9.88 -10.74
CA THR A 73 4.98 -10.48 -10.31
C THR A 73 5.38 -10.01 -8.91
N THR A 74 5.36 -8.69 -8.67
CA THR A 74 5.68 -8.11 -7.34
C THR A 74 4.73 -8.64 -6.27
N LEU A 75 3.43 -8.69 -6.56
CA LEU A 75 2.43 -9.23 -5.65
C LEU A 75 2.67 -10.70 -5.34
N THR A 76 2.93 -11.54 -6.34
CA THR A 76 3.04 -12.99 -6.16
C THR A 76 4.38 -13.45 -5.60
N GLU A 77 5.46 -12.81 -6.02
CA GLU A 77 6.83 -13.25 -5.72
C GLU A 77 7.43 -12.52 -4.52
N GLU A 78 7.00 -11.29 -4.23
CA GLU A 78 7.60 -10.48 -3.15
C GLU A 78 6.62 -10.26 -2.00
N LEU A 79 5.40 -9.78 -2.27
CA LEU A 79 4.46 -9.37 -1.21
C LEU A 79 3.69 -10.54 -0.58
N LEU A 80 3.18 -11.48 -1.39
CA LEU A 80 2.44 -12.64 -0.91
C LEU A 80 3.28 -13.61 -0.07
N PRO A 81 4.61 -13.74 -0.24
CA PRO A 81 5.44 -14.56 0.63
C PRO A 81 5.72 -13.96 2.03
N CYS A 82 5.61 -12.64 2.23
CA CYS A 82 6.00 -11.98 3.48
C CYS A 82 5.33 -12.60 4.73
N ALA A 83 6.14 -13.02 5.69
CA ALA A 83 5.74 -13.63 6.96
C ALA A 83 5.68 -12.63 8.13
N SER A 84 6.13 -11.39 7.92
CA SER A 84 6.12 -10.32 8.92
C SER A 84 5.85 -8.93 8.33
N LEU A 85 5.58 -7.94 9.19
CA LEU A 85 5.45 -6.54 8.78
C LEU A 85 6.77 -6.00 8.23
N SER A 86 7.90 -6.31 8.86
CA SER A 86 9.22 -5.87 8.40
C SER A 86 9.56 -6.39 7.01
N GLU A 87 9.31 -7.67 6.73
CA GLU A 87 9.47 -8.23 5.38
C GLU A 87 8.54 -7.54 4.36
N PHE A 88 7.30 -7.23 4.74
CA PHE A 88 6.40 -6.48 3.88
C PHE A 88 6.91 -5.07 3.60
N CYS A 89 7.40 -4.36 4.61
CA CYS A 89 7.92 -3.01 4.44
C CYS A 89 9.17 -2.98 3.54
N ASP A 90 10.01 -4.03 3.58
CA ASP A 90 11.11 -4.22 2.64
C ASP A 90 10.59 -4.40 1.21
N ALA A 91 9.74 -5.41 0.99
CA ALA A 91 9.18 -5.72 -0.32
C ALA A 91 8.34 -4.57 -0.93
N ALA A 92 7.65 -3.79 -0.09
CA ALA A 92 6.86 -2.64 -0.51
C ALA A 92 7.70 -1.36 -0.69
N GLY A 93 9.02 -1.38 -0.43
CA GLY A 93 9.89 -0.22 -0.56
C GLY A 93 9.66 0.87 0.50
N LEU A 94 9.06 0.51 1.64
CA LEU A 94 8.71 1.43 2.72
C LEU A 94 9.87 1.69 3.69
N LEU A 95 10.96 0.91 3.65
CA LEU A 95 12.07 1.05 4.58
C LEU A 95 12.80 2.39 4.51
N ALA A 96 12.69 3.12 3.40
CA ALA A 96 13.26 4.47 3.28
C ALA A 96 12.57 5.46 4.24
N ASP A 97 11.25 5.34 4.37
CA ASP A 97 10.44 6.20 5.25
C ASP A 97 10.24 5.58 6.65
N LEU A 98 10.30 4.25 6.75
CA LEU A 98 10.11 3.48 7.97
C LEU A 98 11.27 2.45 8.17
N PRO A 99 12.44 2.89 8.65
CA PRO A 99 13.63 2.03 8.75
C PRO A 99 13.52 0.90 9.78
N ASP A 100 12.69 1.05 10.80
CA ASP A 100 12.42 0.04 11.84
C ASP A 100 10.89 -0.15 12.00
N PRO A 101 10.25 -0.94 11.13
CA PRO A 101 8.80 -1.13 11.14
C PRO A 101 8.29 -1.75 12.45
N ASP A 102 8.99 -2.77 12.96
CA ASP A 102 8.60 -3.45 14.19
C ASP A 102 8.75 -2.54 15.42
N GLY A 103 9.85 -1.77 15.50
CA GLY A 103 10.05 -0.80 16.58
C GLY A 103 9.00 0.31 16.57
N ALA A 104 8.71 0.86 15.39
CA ALA A 104 7.68 1.89 15.22
C ALA A 104 6.28 1.37 15.61
N LEU A 105 5.92 0.16 15.18
CA LEU A 105 4.65 -0.46 15.55
C LEU A 105 4.55 -0.67 17.07
N ASN A 106 5.61 -1.18 17.70
CA ASN A 106 5.64 -1.38 19.15
C ASN A 106 5.47 -0.07 19.93
N ALA A 107 6.13 1.01 19.49
CA ALA A 107 5.96 2.33 20.08
C ALA A 107 4.49 2.81 19.96
N LEU A 108 3.89 2.69 18.78
CA LEU A 108 2.49 3.05 18.54
C LEU A 108 1.51 2.23 19.40
N LEU A 109 1.80 0.95 19.63
CA LEU A 109 0.99 0.10 20.50
C LEU A 109 1.11 0.48 21.98
N GLN A 110 2.27 0.94 22.43
CA GLN A 110 2.48 1.41 23.80
C GLN A 110 1.82 2.77 24.08
N GLU A 111 1.64 3.60 23.04
CA GLU A 111 0.94 4.88 23.13
C GLU A 111 -0.59 4.75 23.13
N GLN A 112 -1.14 3.55 22.89
CA GLN A 112 -2.58 3.32 22.93
C GLN A 112 -3.12 3.43 24.37
N PRO A 113 -4.24 4.14 24.59
CA PRO A 113 -4.89 4.28 25.89
C PRO A 113 -5.66 3.03 26.36
#